data_AF-A0AAN7Z1T6-F1
#
_entry.id   AF-A0AAN7Z1T6-F1
#
_cell.length_a   1.000
_cell.length_b   1.000
_cell.length_c   1.000
_cell.angle_alpha   90.00
_cell.angle_beta   90.00
_cell.angle_gamma   90.00
#
_symmetry.space_group_name_H-M   'P 1'
#
loop_
_entity.id
_entity.type
_entity.pdbx_description
1 polymer ?
#
loop_
_entity_poly.entity_id
_entity_poly.type
_entity_poly.pdbx_seq_one_letter_code
_entity_poly.pdbx_strand_id
1 'polypeptide(L)'
;MPMALTTEEEPQEAWVKVHYRKGRRSQKKPTSTASVLCTLLPSPPSLSLEQVKQDHDRISSQWKSSSSYTRLQELLSSHAANVDGNVVTAICFGLGTFDPPDGAWEQKRKAHIQLAAFLSIVEHLQSQASHQIRCLFQEPILNSVDKAFIESLGHEVVESPAGFQLVDPKTMAFGVHLYRDIYSQVIATHIPAMFVGTSYGTWEDFHGVENLDWARMKQLDQLCVKAKFPENQADSTFSSTTVHWRFKDES
;
A
#
# COMPACT_ATOMS: atom_id res chain seq x y z
N MET A 1 64.70 25.18 23.34
CA MET A 1 64.81 26.16 22.22
C MET A 1 65.58 25.49 21.09
N PRO A 2 65.20 25.62 19.80
CA PRO A 2 64.13 26.43 19.21
C PRO A 2 63.04 25.64 18.44
N MET A 3 61.99 26.39 18.08
CA MET A 3 60.85 26.09 17.19
C MET A 3 61.24 26.00 15.70
N ALA A 4 60.41 25.32 14.90
CA ALA A 4 59.82 25.90 13.69
C ALA A 4 58.58 25.12 13.21
N LEU A 5 57.49 25.86 12.95
CA LEU A 5 56.24 25.45 12.33
C LEU A 5 56.40 25.27 10.81
N THR A 6 55.60 24.37 10.22
CA THR A 6 54.95 24.51 8.90
C THR A 6 53.86 23.43 8.80
N THR A 7 52.59 23.80 9.00
CA THR A 7 51.52 24.05 7.99
C THR A 7 50.85 22.81 7.39
N GLU A 8 49.52 22.92 7.37
CA GLU A 8 48.46 22.02 6.97
C GLU A 8 48.62 21.42 5.57
N GLU A 9 48.06 20.22 5.37
CA GLU A 9 47.14 19.96 4.26
C GLU A 9 46.38 18.64 4.51
N GLU A 10 45.06 18.74 4.65
CA GLU A 10 44.14 17.58 4.65
C GLU A 10 44.28 16.79 3.34
N PRO A 11 44.32 15.45 3.38
CA PRO A 11 44.11 14.66 2.18
C PRO A 11 42.62 14.69 1.82
N GLN A 12 42.30 15.62 0.91
CA GLN A 12 41.05 15.72 0.19
C GLN A 12 40.56 14.34 -0.30
N GLU A 13 39.27 14.09 -0.11
CA GLU A 13 38.52 12.95 -0.62
C GLU A 13 38.81 12.72 -2.11
N ALA A 14 39.60 11.69 -2.40
CA ALA A 14 39.87 11.24 -3.76
C ALA A 14 38.66 10.45 -4.29
N TRP A 15 37.67 11.17 -4.83
CA TRP A 15 36.57 10.57 -5.58
C TRP A 15 37.13 9.81 -6.81
N VAL A 16 36.99 8.48 -6.81
CA VAL A 16 37.38 7.62 -7.93
C VAL A 16 36.46 7.88 -9.13
N LYS A 17 36.96 8.63 -10.12
CA LYS A 17 36.34 8.75 -11.45
C LYS A 17 36.53 7.46 -12.24
N VAL A 18 35.46 6.67 -12.38
CA VAL A 18 35.45 5.52 -13.28
C VAL A 18 35.31 6.01 -14.72
N HIS A 19 36.37 5.87 -15.53
CA HIS A 19 36.33 6.12 -16.97
C HIS A 19 35.54 5.03 -17.68
N TYR A 20 34.38 5.38 -18.25
CA TYR A 20 33.65 4.48 -19.14
C TYR A 20 34.42 4.34 -20.47
N ARG A 21 34.94 3.14 -20.77
CA ARG A 21 35.52 2.83 -22.09
C ARG A 21 34.39 2.81 -23.12
N LYS A 22 34.45 3.69 -24.12
CA LYS A 22 33.56 3.70 -25.29
C LYS A 22 33.73 2.40 -26.10
N GLY A 23 32.93 1.39 -25.79
CA GLY A 23 32.70 0.23 -26.64
C GLY A 23 31.74 0.57 -27.79
N ARG A 24 32.11 0.16 -29.01
CA ARG A 24 31.34 0.30 -30.26
C ARG A 24 29.87 -0.15 -30.08
N ARG A 25 28.92 0.78 -30.28
CA ARG A 25 27.49 0.47 -30.42
C ARG A 25 27.26 -0.30 -31.73
N SER A 26 26.86 -1.57 -31.62
CA SER A 26 26.15 -2.26 -32.69
C SER A 26 24.70 -1.78 -32.67
N GLN A 27 24.24 -1.18 -33.77
CA GLN A 27 22.85 -0.76 -33.94
C GLN A 27 21.95 -2.00 -33.95
N LYS A 28 21.24 -2.25 -32.85
CA LYS A 28 20.04 -3.10 -32.87
C LYS A 28 18.83 -2.20 -33.16
N LYS A 29 18.04 -2.62 -34.16
CA LYS A 29 16.77 -2.01 -34.59
C LYS A 29 15.82 -1.82 -33.39
N PRO A 30 14.90 -0.84 -33.43
CA PRO A 30 13.98 -0.59 -32.33
C PRO A 30 12.99 -1.75 -32.26
N THR A 31 13.16 -2.63 -31.27
CA THR A 31 12.13 -3.60 -30.93
C THR A 31 11.03 -2.82 -30.23
N SER A 32 9.88 -2.77 -30.90
CA SER A 32 8.56 -2.38 -30.40
C SER A 32 8.43 -2.46 -28.88
N THR A 33 7.89 -1.40 -28.29
CA THR A 33 7.34 -1.32 -26.93
C THR A 33 6.25 -2.37 -26.74
N ALA A 34 6.66 -3.63 -26.58
CA ALA A 34 5.82 -4.66 -26.01
C ALA A 34 5.88 -4.47 -24.50
N SER A 35 4.78 -3.92 -23.97
CA SER A 35 4.34 -4.01 -22.58
C SER A 35 5.03 -5.15 -21.83
N VAL A 36 5.80 -4.81 -20.79
CA VAL A 36 6.23 -5.76 -19.77
C VAL A 36 4.99 -6.10 -18.94
N LEU A 37 4.08 -6.87 -19.51
CA LEU A 37 3.12 -7.66 -18.75
C LEU A 37 3.95 -8.79 -18.12
N CYS A 38 4.54 -8.50 -16.95
CA CYS A 38 4.84 -9.56 -16.01
C CYS A 38 3.48 -10.19 -15.69
N THR A 39 3.19 -11.34 -16.28
CA THR A 39 2.06 -12.18 -15.87
C THR A 39 2.30 -12.56 -14.41
N LEU A 40 1.73 -11.77 -13.50
CA LEU A 40 1.61 -12.08 -12.09
C LEU A 40 0.71 -13.31 -12.00
N LEU A 41 1.32 -14.50 -11.96
CA LEU A 41 0.60 -15.75 -11.82
C LEU A 41 0.63 -16.17 -10.35
N PRO A 42 -0.50 -16.61 -9.79
CA PRO A 42 -0.51 -17.24 -8.48
C PRO A 42 0.44 -18.42 -8.45
N SER A 43 1.22 -18.52 -7.38
CA SER A 43 2.06 -19.69 -7.14
C SER A 43 1.22 -20.84 -6.58
N PRO A 44 1.59 -22.11 -6.83
CA PRO A 44 0.90 -23.24 -6.21
C PRO A 44 0.94 -23.12 -4.68
N PRO A 45 -0.17 -23.41 -3.98
CA PRO A 45 -0.19 -23.34 -2.53
C PRO A 45 0.75 -24.39 -1.91
N SER A 46 1.56 -23.93 -0.97
CA SER A 46 2.44 -24.73 -0.11
C SER A 46 1.88 -24.89 1.32
N LEU A 47 1.04 -23.95 1.76
CA LEU A 47 0.37 -23.97 3.05
C LEU A 47 -1.07 -24.48 2.93
N SER A 48 -1.55 -25.13 3.99
CA SER A 48 -2.97 -25.45 4.15
C SER A 48 -3.75 -24.23 4.65
N LEU A 49 -5.07 -24.22 4.41
CA LEU A 49 -5.98 -23.20 4.92
C LEU A 49 -5.88 -23.03 6.44
N GLU A 50 -5.74 -24.14 7.18
CA GLU A 50 -5.62 -24.12 8.63
C GLU A 50 -4.31 -23.44 9.09
N GLN A 51 -3.20 -23.68 8.40
CA GLN A 51 -1.93 -23.00 8.69
C GLN A 51 -2.04 -21.49 8.44
N VAL A 52 -2.66 -21.08 7.34
CA VAL A 52 -2.88 -19.65 7.03
C VAL A 52 -3.75 -18.98 8.11
N LYS A 53 -4.80 -19.66 8.59
CA LYS A 53 -5.62 -19.17 9.72
C LYS A 53 -4.82 -19.02 11.01
N GLN A 54 -4.06 -20.05 11.39
CA GLN A 54 -3.23 -20.01 12.60
C GLN A 54 -2.18 -18.90 12.55
N ASP A 55 -1.55 -18.70 11.38
CA ASP A 55 -0.61 -17.60 11.18
C ASP A 55 -1.30 -16.24 11.25
N HIS A 56 -2.48 -16.10 10.64
CA HIS A 56 -3.26 -14.87 10.75
C HIS A 56 -3.63 -14.57 12.20
N ASP A 57 -4.16 -15.52 12.95
CA ASP A 57 -4.57 -15.33 14.35
C ASP A 57 -3.38 -14.89 15.20
N ARG A 58 -2.24 -15.57 15.06
CA ARG A 58 -1.00 -15.23 15.77
C ARG A 58 -0.48 -13.85 15.41
N ILE A 59 -0.33 -13.55 14.12
CA ILE A 59 0.27 -12.29 13.64
C ILE A 59 -0.66 -11.11 13.90
N SER A 60 -1.98 -11.27 13.67
CA SER A 60 -2.97 -10.23 13.94
C SER A 60 -3.07 -9.94 15.43
N SER A 61 -3.04 -10.95 16.31
CA SER A 61 -3.03 -10.75 17.76
C SER A 61 -1.78 -9.99 18.23
N GLN A 62 -0.61 -10.33 17.67
CA GLN A 62 0.62 -9.61 17.96
C GLN A 62 0.57 -8.15 17.48
N TRP A 63 -0.01 -7.89 16.31
CA TRP A 63 -0.15 -6.52 15.81
C TRP A 63 -1.18 -5.72 16.62
N LYS A 64 -2.31 -6.33 17.01
CA LYS A 64 -3.35 -5.71 17.85
C LYS A 64 -2.85 -5.35 19.26
N SER A 65 -1.83 -6.02 19.77
CA SER A 65 -1.19 -5.64 21.04
C SER A 65 -0.11 -4.55 20.89
N SER A 66 0.18 -4.10 19.66
CA SER A 66 1.19 -3.07 19.40
C SER A 66 0.64 -1.64 19.58
N SER A 67 1.54 -0.69 19.83
CA SER A 67 1.20 0.74 19.85
C SER A 67 0.70 1.27 18.49
N SER A 68 1.00 0.57 17.40
CA SER A 68 0.51 0.93 16.05
C SER A 68 -1.00 0.77 15.98
N TYR A 69 -1.54 -0.32 16.54
CA TYR A 69 -2.97 -0.58 16.58
C TYR A 69 -3.70 0.43 17.46
N THR A 70 -3.21 0.70 18.67
CA THR A 70 -3.81 1.70 19.57
C THR A 70 -3.89 3.07 18.90
N ARG A 71 -2.78 3.52 18.29
CA ARG A 71 -2.75 4.80 17.55
C ARG A 71 -3.68 4.80 16.34
N LEU A 72 -3.90 3.65 15.69
CA LEU A 72 -4.87 3.55 14.59
C LEU A 72 -6.30 3.76 15.12
N GLN A 73 -6.65 3.13 16.23
CA GLN A 73 -7.98 3.32 16.83
C GLN A 73 -8.22 4.76 17.28
N GLU A 74 -7.22 5.42 17.87
CA GLU A 74 -7.26 6.85 18.22
C GLU A 74 -7.41 7.74 16.98
N LEU A 75 -6.65 7.42 15.91
CA LEU A 75 -6.71 8.15 14.66
C LEU A 75 -8.10 8.06 14.01
N LEU A 76 -8.66 6.86 13.93
CA LEU A 76 -10.00 6.64 13.39
C LEU A 76 -11.06 7.37 14.22
N SER A 77 -10.98 7.28 15.54
CA SER A 77 -11.93 7.94 16.46
C SER A 77 -11.85 9.47 16.35
N SER A 78 -10.66 10.05 16.23
CA SER A 78 -10.49 11.50 16.06
C SER A 78 -11.02 12.04 14.73
N HIS A 79 -11.16 11.17 13.73
CA HIS A 79 -11.67 11.52 12.39
C HIS A 79 -13.06 10.94 12.11
N ALA A 80 -13.75 10.39 13.13
CA ALA A 80 -15.07 9.78 12.97
C ALA A 80 -16.09 10.77 12.37
N ALA A 81 -15.99 12.06 12.68
CA ALA A 81 -16.84 13.11 12.11
C ALA A 81 -16.60 13.38 10.62
N ASN A 82 -15.41 13.04 10.10
CA ASN A 82 -15.01 13.25 8.71
C ASN A 82 -15.42 12.09 7.81
N VAL A 83 -15.62 10.89 8.37
CA VAL A 83 -16.22 9.80 7.62
C VAL A 83 -17.71 10.10 7.50
N ASP A 84 -18.21 10.28 6.28
CA ASP A 84 -19.63 10.13 6.05
C ASP A 84 -19.99 8.67 6.38
N GLY A 85 -20.96 8.44 7.26
CA GLY A 85 -21.39 7.11 7.74
C GLY A 85 -22.01 6.21 6.66
N ASN A 86 -21.66 6.50 5.42
CA ASN A 86 -22.19 6.02 4.16
C ASN A 86 -21.18 5.13 3.45
N VAL A 87 -20.07 4.74 4.10
CA VAL A 87 -19.21 3.68 3.55
C VAL A 87 -20.04 2.39 3.51
N VAL A 88 -20.31 1.88 2.31
CA VAL A 88 -21.07 0.64 2.08
C VAL A 88 -20.16 -0.49 1.63
N THR A 89 -19.04 -0.15 0.99
CA THR A 89 -18.10 -1.11 0.41
C THR A 89 -16.69 -0.79 0.86
N ALA A 90 -15.92 -1.81 1.26
CA ALA A 90 -14.49 -1.72 1.53
C ALA A 90 -13.74 -2.62 0.55
N ILE A 91 -12.77 -2.06 -0.18
CA ILE A 91 -11.99 -2.79 -1.18
C ILE A 91 -10.51 -2.77 -0.81
N CYS A 92 -9.92 -3.94 -0.64
CA CYS A 92 -8.51 -4.15 -0.43
C CYS A 92 -7.82 -4.50 -1.76
N PHE A 93 -6.88 -3.67 -2.19
CA PHE A 93 -6.10 -3.84 -3.40
C PHE A 93 -4.68 -4.25 -3.07
N GLY A 94 -4.16 -5.24 -3.78
CA GLY A 94 -2.74 -5.59 -3.78
C GLY A 94 -2.20 -6.02 -2.41
N LEU A 95 -2.98 -6.83 -1.67
CA LEU A 95 -2.61 -7.32 -0.34
C LEU A 95 -1.36 -8.22 -0.34
N GLY A 96 -1.05 -8.84 -1.48
CA GLY A 96 -0.10 -9.93 -1.62
C GLY A 96 -0.71 -11.29 -1.24
N THR A 97 0.16 -12.31 -1.16
CA THR A 97 -0.20 -13.68 -0.80
C THR A 97 0.15 -13.98 0.66
N PHE A 98 -0.60 -14.86 1.32
CA PHE A 98 -0.28 -15.37 2.66
C PHE A 98 0.72 -16.54 2.60
N ASP A 99 1.03 -17.01 1.39
CA ASP A 99 1.87 -18.15 1.09
C ASP A 99 2.88 -17.80 -0.01
N PRO A 100 3.83 -16.89 0.27
CA PRO A 100 4.80 -16.46 -0.71
C PRO A 100 5.74 -17.61 -1.12
N PRO A 101 6.17 -17.64 -2.39
CA PRO A 101 7.22 -18.56 -2.83
C PRO A 101 8.44 -18.47 -1.91
N ASP A 102 9.08 -19.61 -1.67
CA ASP A 102 10.28 -19.73 -0.82
C ASP A 102 10.06 -19.37 0.66
N GLY A 103 8.81 -19.22 1.10
CA GLY A 103 8.49 -18.95 2.50
C GLY A 103 8.98 -17.59 2.99
N ALA A 104 8.99 -16.58 2.11
CA ALA A 104 9.42 -15.20 2.41
C ALA A 104 8.62 -14.59 3.59
N TRP A 105 9.15 -14.81 4.79
CA TRP A 105 8.45 -14.54 6.05
C TRP A 105 7.97 -13.09 6.19
N GLU A 106 8.77 -12.12 5.76
CA GLU A 106 8.40 -10.71 5.88
C GLU A 106 7.23 -10.34 4.96
N GLN A 107 7.17 -10.88 3.74
CA GLN A 107 6.04 -10.65 2.82
C GLN A 107 4.75 -11.25 3.38
N LYS A 108 4.83 -12.50 3.86
CA LYS A 108 3.72 -13.17 4.55
C LYS A 108 3.24 -12.37 5.76
N ARG A 109 4.17 -11.93 6.61
CA ARG A 109 3.86 -11.14 7.81
C ARG A 109 3.16 -9.84 7.43
N LYS A 110 3.64 -9.12 6.41
CA LYS A 110 3.02 -7.89 5.91
C LYS A 110 1.59 -8.13 5.41
N ALA A 111 1.35 -9.17 4.62
CA ALA A 111 0.00 -9.51 4.14
C ALA A 111 -0.98 -9.72 5.30
N HIS A 112 -0.60 -10.48 6.34
CA HIS A 112 -1.46 -10.68 7.51
C HIS A 112 -1.69 -9.39 8.32
N ILE A 113 -0.67 -8.54 8.49
CA ILE A 113 -0.81 -7.27 9.21
C ILE A 113 -1.67 -6.28 8.43
N GLN A 114 -1.48 -6.17 7.11
CA GLN A 114 -2.30 -5.32 6.26
C GLN A 114 -3.76 -5.78 6.25
N LEU A 115 -4.02 -7.09 6.21
CA LEU A 115 -5.37 -7.64 6.36
C LEU A 115 -5.96 -7.27 7.73
N ALA A 116 -5.20 -7.46 8.82
CA ALA A 116 -5.67 -7.12 10.16
C ALA A 116 -6.02 -5.62 10.27
N ALA A 117 -5.21 -4.75 9.69
CA ALA A 117 -5.47 -3.32 9.65
C ALA A 117 -6.71 -2.95 8.83
N PHE A 118 -6.86 -3.54 7.64
CA PHE A 118 -8.06 -3.39 6.81
C PHE A 118 -9.32 -3.77 7.60
N LEU A 119 -9.32 -4.95 8.23
CA LEU A 119 -10.46 -5.43 9.01
C LEU A 119 -10.76 -4.55 10.23
N SER A 120 -9.73 -4.05 10.93
CA SER A 120 -9.93 -3.14 12.06
C SER A 120 -10.51 -1.79 11.65
N ILE A 121 -10.18 -1.28 10.45
CA ILE A 121 -10.81 -0.08 9.91
C ILE A 121 -12.27 -0.37 9.58
N VAL A 122 -12.55 -1.50 8.91
CA VAL A 122 -13.92 -1.92 8.58
C VAL A 122 -14.76 -2.08 9.85
N GLU A 123 -14.24 -2.73 10.89
CA GLU A 123 -14.93 -2.92 12.17
C GLU A 123 -15.25 -1.57 12.82
N HIS A 124 -14.30 -0.63 12.82
CA HIS A 124 -14.53 0.73 13.29
C HIS A 124 -15.65 1.43 12.51
N LEU A 125 -15.60 1.39 11.17
CA LEU A 125 -16.61 2.01 10.31
C LEU A 125 -17.99 1.37 10.48
N GLN A 126 -18.06 0.03 10.57
CA GLN A 126 -19.29 -0.72 10.81
C GLN A 126 -19.91 -0.38 12.17
N SER A 127 -19.11 -0.12 13.21
CA SER A 127 -19.63 0.28 14.52
C SER A 127 -20.41 1.60 14.51
N GLN A 128 -20.18 2.42 13.48
CA GLN A 128 -20.84 3.72 13.28
C GLN A 128 -21.96 3.65 12.22
N ALA A 129 -22.10 2.52 11.52
CA ALA A 129 -23.06 2.32 10.45
C ALA A 129 -24.26 1.48 10.92
N SER A 130 -25.42 1.67 10.28
CA SER A 130 -26.60 0.81 10.50
C SER A 130 -26.63 -0.42 9.58
N HIS A 131 -25.55 -0.67 8.83
CA HIS A 131 -25.46 -1.72 7.83
C HIS A 131 -24.10 -2.41 7.88
N GLN A 132 -24.07 -3.63 7.35
CA GLN A 132 -22.82 -4.36 7.16
C GLN A 132 -22.07 -3.80 5.95
N ILE A 133 -20.80 -3.47 6.13
CA ILE A 133 -19.91 -3.08 5.03
C ILE A 133 -19.49 -4.33 4.25
N ARG A 134 -19.70 -4.33 2.95
CA ARG A 134 -19.27 -5.39 2.04
C ARG A 134 -17.76 -5.29 1.79
N CYS A 135 -17.02 -6.38 2.00
CA CYS A 135 -15.58 -6.41 1.84
C CYS A 135 -15.17 -7.17 0.57
N LEU A 136 -14.37 -6.53 -0.28
CA LEU A 136 -13.87 -7.07 -1.54
C LEU A 136 -12.34 -7.05 -1.55
N PHE A 137 -11.73 -8.07 -2.15
CA PHE A 137 -10.28 -8.19 -2.30
C PHE A 137 -9.92 -8.37 -3.77
N GLN A 138 -9.04 -7.51 -4.28
CA GLN A 138 -8.48 -7.63 -5.63
C GLN A 138 -6.96 -7.74 -5.56
N GLU A 139 -6.46 -8.96 -5.76
CA GLU A 139 -5.03 -9.27 -5.79
C GLU A 139 -4.76 -10.37 -6.83
N PRO A 140 -4.10 -10.05 -7.97
CA PRO A 140 -3.77 -11.02 -9.01
C PRO A 140 -2.98 -12.25 -8.56
N ILE A 141 -2.17 -12.16 -7.48
CA ILE A 141 -1.32 -13.28 -7.04
C ILE A 141 -1.96 -14.21 -6.01
N LEU A 142 -3.21 -14.00 -5.59
CA LEU A 142 -3.88 -14.89 -4.63
C LEU A 142 -4.03 -16.29 -5.24
N ASN A 143 -3.47 -17.28 -4.55
CA ASN A 143 -3.67 -18.69 -4.88
C ASN A 143 -5.01 -19.21 -4.32
N SER A 144 -5.33 -20.48 -4.58
CA SER A 144 -6.60 -21.07 -4.14
C SER A 144 -6.79 -21.09 -2.61
N VAL A 145 -5.70 -21.25 -1.84
CA VAL A 145 -5.75 -21.24 -0.37
C VAL A 145 -5.91 -19.82 0.16
N ASP A 146 -5.25 -18.83 -0.45
CA ASP A 146 -5.43 -17.42 -0.12
C ASP A 146 -6.90 -16.99 -0.31
N LYS A 147 -7.49 -17.37 -1.45
CA LYS A 147 -8.91 -17.08 -1.76
C LYS A 147 -9.84 -17.75 -0.75
N ALA A 148 -9.64 -19.04 -0.49
CA ALA A 148 -10.42 -19.78 0.50
C ALA A 148 -10.30 -19.19 1.92
N PHE A 149 -9.13 -18.65 2.27
CA PHE A 149 -8.94 -17.97 3.55
C PHE A 149 -9.76 -16.68 3.64
N ILE A 150 -9.69 -15.81 2.63
CA ILE A 150 -10.49 -14.57 2.56
C ILE A 150 -11.99 -14.90 2.59
N GLU A 151 -12.43 -15.89 1.83
CA GLU A 151 -13.83 -16.34 1.81
C GLU A 151 -14.27 -16.90 3.17
N SER A 152 -13.37 -17.59 3.89
CA SER A 152 -13.68 -18.10 5.24
C SER A 152 -13.89 -17.00 6.29
N LEU A 153 -13.46 -15.76 5.99
CA LEU A 153 -13.76 -14.56 6.79
C LEU A 153 -15.09 -13.90 6.40
N GLY A 154 -15.81 -14.45 5.41
CA GLY A 154 -17.06 -13.90 4.88
C GLY A 154 -16.85 -12.74 3.90
N HIS A 155 -15.72 -12.73 3.19
CA HIS A 155 -15.37 -11.68 2.23
C HIS A 155 -15.29 -12.21 0.80
N GLU A 156 -15.35 -11.30 -0.16
CA GLU A 156 -15.39 -11.64 -1.58
C GLU A 156 -14.03 -11.37 -2.24
N VAL A 157 -13.54 -12.29 -3.07
CA VAL A 157 -12.40 -12.06 -3.95
C VAL A 157 -12.91 -11.74 -5.35
N VAL A 158 -12.40 -10.67 -5.94
CA VAL A 158 -12.74 -10.25 -7.30
C VAL A 158 -11.49 -10.24 -8.19
N GLU A 159 -11.67 -10.62 -9.44
CA GLU A 159 -10.59 -10.60 -10.43
C GLU A 159 -10.35 -9.17 -10.94
N SER A 160 -9.09 -8.84 -11.24
CA SER A 160 -8.76 -7.57 -11.88
C SER A 160 -9.36 -7.51 -13.30
N PRO A 161 -9.97 -6.38 -13.72
CA PRO A 161 -10.00 -5.06 -13.08
C PRO A 161 -11.30 -4.74 -12.30
N ALA A 162 -12.10 -5.74 -11.91
CA ALA A 162 -13.45 -5.52 -11.40
C ALA A 162 -13.50 -4.64 -10.13
N GLY A 163 -12.55 -4.82 -9.21
CA GLY A 163 -12.44 -3.99 -8.01
C GLY A 163 -12.24 -2.51 -8.30
N PHE A 164 -11.49 -2.14 -9.35
CA PHE A 164 -11.32 -0.74 -9.74
C PHE A 164 -12.63 -0.12 -10.21
N GLN A 165 -13.47 -0.89 -10.90
CA GLN A 165 -14.76 -0.42 -11.43
C GLN A 165 -15.82 -0.25 -10.33
N LEU A 166 -15.62 -0.89 -9.18
CA LEU A 166 -16.51 -0.81 -8.02
C LEU A 166 -16.19 0.36 -7.09
N VAL A 167 -15.10 1.11 -7.33
CA VAL A 167 -14.76 2.29 -6.51
C VAL A 167 -15.73 3.43 -6.81
N ASP A 168 -16.41 3.85 -5.76
CA ASP A 168 -17.42 4.91 -5.80
C ASP A 168 -17.29 5.86 -4.57
N PRO A 169 -18.10 6.93 -4.52
CA PRO A 169 -18.14 7.84 -3.39
C PRO A 169 -18.47 7.24 -2.02
N LYS A 170 -18.92 5.98 -1.94
CA LYS A 170 -19.29 5.23 -0.72
C LYS A 170 -18.30 4.10 -0.42
N THR A 171 -17.16 4.13 -1.08
CA THR A 171 -16.12 3.12 -0.94
C THR A 171 -15.07 3.56 0.07
N MET A 172 -14.59 2.61 0.88
CA MET A 172 -13.28 2.68 1.50
C MET A 172 -12.31 1.90 0.60
N ALA A 173 -11.29 2.55 0.05
CA ALA A 173 -10.26 1.91 -0.76
C ALA A 173 -8.98 1.79 0.07
N PHE A 174 -8.42 0.59 0.14
CA PHE A 174 -7.20 0.30 0.88
C PHE A 174 -6.18 -0.35 -0.04
N GLY A 175 -5.00 0.24 -0.11
CA GLY A 175 -3.89 -0.28 -0.90
C GLY A 175 -2.58 0.23 -0.35
N VAL A 176 -1.74 -0.65 0.15
CA VAL A 176 -0.46 -0.29 0.77
C VAL A 176 0.68 -0.74 -0.15
N HIS A 177 1.65 0.14 -0.38
CA HIS A 177 2.81 -0.10 -1.26
C HIS A 177 2.45 -0.53 -2.69
N LEU A 178 1.32 -0.04 -3.21
CA LEU A 178 0.94 -0.30 -4.59
C LEU A 178 1.84 0.46 -5.56
N TYR A 179 1.99 -0.10 -6.75
CA TYR A 179 2.57 0.65 -7.85
C TYR A 179 1.70 1.85 -8.21
N ARG A 180 2.40 2.85 -8.73
CA ARG A 180 1.86 4.15 -9.10
C ARG A 180 0.63 4.10 -10.03
N ASP A 181 0.72 3.26 -11.06
CA ASP A 181 -0.32 3.03 -12.06
C ASP A 181 -1.55 2.34 -11.44
N ILE A 182 -1.34 1.50 -10.43
CA ILE A 182 -2.44 0.87 -9.68
C ILE A 182 -3.18 1.91 -8.83
N TYR A 183 -2.47 2.79 -8.10
CA TYR A 183 -3.13 3.89 -7.40
C TYR A 183 -3.97 4.76 -8.33
N SER A 184 -3.43 5.06 -9.52
CA SER A 184 -4.15 5.84 -10.54
C SER A 184 -5.42 5.14 -11.01
N GLN A 185 -5.41 3.81 -11.12
CA GLN A 185 -6.60 3.02 -11.47
C GLN A 185 -7.64 3.00 -10.35
N VAL A 186 -7.22 2.88 -9.09
CA VAL A 186 -8.12 2.88 -7.92
C VAL A 186 -8.97 4.16 -7.87
N ILE A 187 -8.38 5.33 -8.14
CA ILE A 187 -9.08 6.63 -8.06
C ILE A 187 -9.42 7.24 -9.43
N ALA A 188 -9.42 6.43 -10.50
CA ALA A 188 -9.59 6.91 -11.86
C ALA A 188 -10.96 7.58 -12.07
N THR A 189 -12.01 6.95 -11.56
CA THR A 189 -13.41 7.34 -11.76
C THR A 189 -13.92 8.25 -10.65
N HIS A 190 -13.69 7.86 -9.39
CA HIS A 190 -14.17 8.56 -8.21
C HIS A 190 -13.08 8.69 -7.14
N ILE A 191 -13.20 9.75 -6.33
CA ILE A 191 -12.49 9.83 -5.05
C ILE A 191 -13.34 9.09 -4.01
N PRO A 192 -12.84 8.01 -3.39
CA PRO A 192 -13.59 7.24 -2.39
C PRO A 192 -13.87 8.07 -1.13
N ALA A 193 -14.81 7.62 -0.29
CA ALA A 193 -15.08 8.25 1.01
C ALA A 193 -13.84 8.20 1.92
N MET A 194 -13.10 7.09 1.85
CA MET A 194 -11.86 6.89 2.57
C MET A 194 -10.83 6.21 1.68
N PHE A 195 -9.60 6.71 1.66
CA PHE A 195 -8.49 6.12 0.91
C PHE A 195 -7.29 5.90 1.82
N VAL A 196 -6.80 4.66 1.89
CA VAL A 196 -5.59 4.30 2.62
C VAL A 196 -4.53 3.89 1.61
N GLY A 197 -3.46 4.67 1.50
CA GLY A 197 -2.37 4.42 0.56
C GLY A 197 -1.31 5.51 0.59
N THR A 198 -0.37 5.46 -0.35
CA THR A 198 0.71 6.46 -0.43
C THR A 198 0.18 7.81 -0.94
N SER A 199 0.46 8.88 -0.18
CA SER A 199 0.02 10.24 -0.52
C SER A 199 0.74 10.80 -1.75
N TYR A 200 0.13 11.80 -2.39
CA TYR A 200 0.74 12.48 -3.54
C TYR A 200 2.12 13.10 -3.21
N GLY A 201 2.24 13.78 -2.07
CA GLY A 201 3.50 14.43 -1.66
C GLY A 201 4.68 13.46 -1.53
N THR A 202 4.44 12.23 -1.09
CA THR A 202 5.50 11.19 -1.04
C THR A 202 6.05 10.90 -2.44
N TRP A 203 5.21 10.90 -3.47
CA TRP A 203 5.64 10.66 -4.84
C TRP A 203 6.35 11.86 -5.47
N GLU A 204 6.04 13.09 -5.05
CA GLU A 204 6.76 14.30 -5.50
C GLU A 204 8.21 14.31 -5.00
N ASP A 205 8.46 13.83 -3.78
CA ASP A 205 9.80 13.75 -3.20
C ASP A 205 10.72 12.76 -3.95
N PHE A 206 10.16 11.79 -4.68
CA PHE A 206 10.92 10.90 -5.55
C PHE A 206 11.23 11.59 -6.90
N HIS A 207 12.40 12.22 -7.00
CA HIS A 207 12.90 12.86 -8.22
C HIS A 207 12.86 11.92 -9.45
N GLY A 208 12.29 12.39 -10.57
CA GLY A 208 12.22 11.64 -11.85
C GLY A 208 10.87 11.71 -12.58
N VAL A 209 9.95 12.58 -12.15
CA VAL A 209 8.53 12.57 -12.55
C VAL A 209 8.21 13.51 -13.72
N GLU A 210 9.03 13.52 -14.77
CA GLU A 210 8.62 14.17 -16.01
C GLU A 210 7.58 13.27 -16.72
N ASN A 211 6.39 13.80 -17.00
CA ASN A 211 5.34 13.25 -17.90
C ASN A 211 4.18 12.44 -17.33
N LEU A 212 3.74 12.63 -16.09
CA LEU A 212 2.52 11.97 -15.63
C LEU A 212 1.57 12.95 -14.95
N ASP A 213 0.40 13.08 -15.57
CA ASP A 213 -0.72 13.89 -15.09
C ASP A 213 -1.33 13.24 -13.84
N TRP A 214 -1.00 13.81 -12.68
CA TRP A 214 -1.52 13.40 -11.38
C TRP A 214 -2.71 14.25 -10.93
N ALA A 215 -3.46 14.84 -11.85
CA ALA A 215 -4.62 15.65 -11.51
C ALA A 215 -5.53 14.96 -10.48
N ARG A 216 -5.72 13.63 -10.59
CA ARG A 216 -6.53 12.84 -9.65
C ARG A 216 -5.92 12.65 -8.26
N MET A 217 -4.64 12.32 -8.13
CA MET A 217 -4.00 12.21 -6.81
C MET A 217 -3.88 13.57 -6.13
N LYS A 218 -3.61 14.62 -6.91
CA LYS A 218 -3.65 16.00 -6.41
C LYS A 218 -5.06 16.38 -5.96
N GLN A 219 -6.07 15.99 -6.73
CA GLN A 219 -7.48 16.18 -6.36
C GLN A 219 -7.85 15.40 -5.09
N LEU A 220 -7.39 14.15 -4.93
CA LEU A 220 -7.56 13.38 -3.70
C LEU A 220 -7.00 14.16 -2.49
N ASP A 221 -5.75 14.62 -2.59
CA ASP A 221 -5.11 15.41 -1.53
C ASP A 221 -5.85 16.72 -1.22
N GLN A 222 -6.47 17.35 -2.22
CA GLN A 222 -7.25 18.59 -2.06
C GLN A 222 -8.64 18.36 -1.49
N LEU A 223 -9.25 17.21 -1.78
CA LEU A 223 -10.62 16.87 -1.37
C LEU A 223 -10.66 16.05 -0.07
N CYS A 224 -9.52 15.80 0.56
CA CYS A 224 -9.44 15.00 1.77
C CYS A 224 -8.71 15.70 2.92
N VAL A 225 -9.20 15.46 4.14
CA VAL A 225 -8.34 15.52 5.33
C VAL A 225 -7.43 14.30 5.29
N LYS A 226 -6.16 14.46 5.64
CA LYS A 226 -5.20 13.36 5.64
C LYS A 226 -4.36 13.30 6.91
N ALA A 227 -4.02 12.09 7.32
CA ALA A 227 -3.13 11.82 8.44
C ALA A 227 -2.21 10.63 8.13
N LYS A 228 -1.00 10.63 8.68
CA LYS A 228 -0.09 9.50 8.53
C LYS A 228 -0.69 8.25 9.16
N PHE A 229 -0.58 7.12 8.46
CA PHE A 229 -0.93 5.84 9.04
C PHE A 229 0.04 5.53 10.19
N PRO A 230 -0.44 5.06 11.35
CA PRO A 230 0.45 4.76 12.46
C PRO A 230 1.41 3.62 12.12
N GLU A 231 2.70 3.90 12.20
CA GLU A 231 3.76 2.93 11.96
C GLU A 231 4.34 2.40 13.29
N ASN A 232 4.75 1.13 13.27
CA ASN A 232 5.53 0.52 14.33
C ASN A 232 7.02 0.73 14.01
N GLN A 233 7.82 1.23 14.96
CA GLN A 233 9.26 1.45 14.70
C GLN A 233 10.00 0.15 14.33
N ALA A 234 9.47 -1.01 14.75
CA ALA A 234 10.05 -2.31 14.48
C ALA A 234 9.66 -2.91 13.11
N ASP A 235 8.71 -2.32 12.36
CA ASP A 235 8.36 -2.85 11.04
C ASP A 235 7.96 -1.78 10.01
N SER A 236 8.21 -2.09 8.73
CA SER A 236 7.99 -1.16 7.62
C SER A 236 6.61 -1.34 6.95
N THR A 237 5.69 -2.08 7.57
CA THR A 237 4.45 -2.54 6.92
C THR A 237 3.62 -1.41 6.35
N PHE A 238 3.54 -0.29 7.07
CA PHE A 238 2.77 0.90 6.69
C PHE A 238 3.65 2.09 6.36
N SER A 239 4.94 1.86 6.06
CA SER A 239 5.86 2.94 5.68
C SER A 239 5.29 3.76 4.53
N SER A 240 5.29 5.09 4.69
CA SER A 240 4.74 6.02 3.69
C SER A 240 3.24 5.84 3.39
N THR A 241 2.49 5.23 4.30
CA THR A 241 1.03 5.08 4.17
C THR A 241 0.32 6.25 4.83
N THR A 242 -0.71 6.75 4.18
CA THR A 242 -1.54 7.87 4.64
C THR A 242 -2.99 7.47 4.55
N VAL A 243 -3.77 7.91 5.54
CA VAL A 243 -5.23 7.78 5.54
C VAL A 243 -5.81 9.10 5.08
N HIS A 244 -6.72 9.05 4.12
CA HIS A 244 -7.41 10.20 3.54
C HIS A 244 -8.92 10.02 3.76
N TRP A 245 -9.56 11.04 4.31
CA TRP A 245 -11.00 11.13 4.50
C TRP A 245 -11.54 12.23 3.60
N ARG A 246 -12.40 11.89 2.65
CA ARG A 246 -13.00 12.88 1.78
C ARG A 246 -13.88 13.84 2.58
N PHE A 247 -13.81 15.13 2.27
CA PHE A 247 -14.73 16.11 2.84
C PHE A 247 -16.17 15.72 2.55
N LYS A 248 -17.07 16.05 3.47
CA LYS A 248 -18.51 15.93 3.25
C LYS A 248 -18.90 16.98 2.20
N ASP A 249 -19.69 16.57 1.22
CA ASP A 249 -20.29 17.53 0.30
C ASP A 249 -21.22 18.43 1.15
N GLU A 250 -21.00 19.75 1.14
CA GLU A 250 -21.93 20.70 1.74
C GLU A 250 -23.28 20.53 1.03
N SER A 251 -24.27 19.98 1.76
CA SER A 251 -25.63 19.76 1.25
C SER A 251 -26.44 21.06 1.25
#